data_AF-A0A7G8DH44-F1
#
_entry.id   AF-A0A7G8DH44-F1
#
_cell.length_a   1.000
_cell.length_b   1.000
_cell.length_c   1.000
_cell.angle_alpha   90.00
_cell.angle_beta   90.00
_cell.angle_gamma   90.00
#
_symmetry.space_group_name_H-M   'P 1'
#
loop_
_entity.id
_entity.type
_entity.pdbx_description
1 polymer ?
#
loop_
_entity_poly.entity_id
_entity_poly.type
_entity_poly.pdbx_seq_one_letter_code
_entity_poly.pdbx_strand_id
1 'polypeptide(L)'
;MPRRIILLRHGEKANSHALCGIGLRRAIALRQHYLGQNATDQSLLEGQAPAAIFAITLHTLETAGQTAVSWALPIKTYAAMPGENGMTKISEKNSATRAAAADVLGNPRWHDRIVLMFWEHHHIASPRLERLYSAQKVTLRQLLNLDQLEGVPEKWNDNYDYFWIIDYDPNDSEAPSRFQMVKQVYPSPFNKLPHNEWGEDLPKDYPSTCMR
;
A
#
# COMPACT_ATOMS: atom_id res chain seq x y z
N MET A 1 7.24 10.30 -14.64
CA MET A 1 6.35 9.61 -13.69
C MET A 1 6.37 8.11 -13.90
N PRO A 2 6.14 7.29 -12.87
CA PRO A 2 5.89 5.86 -13.04
C PRO A 2 4.62 5.69 -13.86
N ARG A 3 4.59 4.71 -14.76
CA ARG A 3 3.39 4.42 -15.55
C ARG A 3 2.25 3.94 -14.67
N ARG A 4 2.56 3.16 -13.64
CA ARG A 4 1.59 2.64 -12.68
C ARG A 4 2.16 2.58 -11.27
N ILE A 5 1.37 3.01 -10.30
CA ILE A 5 1.57 2.74 -8.87
C ILE A 5 0.49 1.75 -8.44
N ILE A 6 0.92 0.63 -7.85
CA ILE A 6 0.03 -0.30 -7.16
C ILE A 6 0.21 -0.07 -5.66
N LEU A 7 -0.78 0.57 -5.06
CA LEU A 7 -0.79 0.95 -3.65
C LEU A 7 -1.72 0.03 -2.85
N LEU A 8 -1.23 -0.45 -1.72
CA LEU A 8 -2.01 -1.25 -0.78
C LEU A 8 -1.56 -0.99 0.65
N ARG A 9 -2.43 -1.33 1.60
CA ARG A 9 -2.11 -1.25 3.02
C ARG A 9 -1.32 -2.48 3.49
N HIS A 10 -0.69 -2.37 4.66
CA HIS A 10 -0.12 -3.51 5.38
C HIS A 10 -1.12 -4.65 5.64
N GLY A 11 -0.63 -5.86 5.87
CA GLY A 11 -1.42 -6.97 6.41
C GLY A 11 -1.85 -6.76 7.86
N GLU A 12 -2.68 -7.64 8.37
CA GLU A 12 -3.21 -7.63 9.72
C GLU A 12 -2.09 -7.70 10.78
N LYS A 13 -2.17 -6.84 11.80
CA LYS A 13 -1.10 -6.63 12.79
C LYS A 13 -1.32 -7.51 14.02
N ALA A 14 -0.25 -8.07 14.59
CA ALA A 14 -0.27 -8.67 15.93
C ALA A 14 -0.02 -7.62 17.01
N ASN A 15 0.90 -6.69 16.74
CA ASN A 15 1.32 -5.61 17.64
C ASN A 15 1.89 -4.46 16.80
N SER A 16 2.62 -3.50 17.38
CA SER A 16 3.19 -2.36 16.66
C SER A 16 4.46 -2.63 15.84
N HIS A 17 4.94 -3.88 15.76
CA HIS A 17 6.13 -4.24 15.02
C HIS A 17 5.98 -5.49 14.13
N ALA A 18 4.93 -6.30 14.32
CA ALA A 18 4.74 -7.57 13.62
C ALA A 18 3.31 -7.77 13.09
N LEU A 19 3.20 -8.53 12.00
CA LEU A 19 1.96 -9.08 11.48
C LEU A 19 1.46 -10.23 12.36
N CYS A 20 0.14 -10.43 12.40
CA CYS A 20 -0.46 -11.63 12.97
C CYS A 20 -0.48 -12.77 11.95
N GLY A 21 -0.90 -13.98 12.36
CA GLY A 21 -0.99 -15.13 11.47
C GLY A 21 -1.84 -14.89 10.22
N ILE A 22 -2.89 -14.07 10.30
CA ILE A 22 -3.69 -13.68 9.12
C ILE A 22 -2.89 -12.77 8.21
N GLY A 23 -2.23 -11.73 8.76
CA GLY A 23 -1.42 -10.79 7.99
C GLY A 23 -0.29 -11.48 7.25
N LEU A 24 0.37 -12.45 7.89
CA LEU A 24 1.37 -13.29 7.24
C LEU A 24 0.78 -14.12 6.09
N ARG A 25 -0.38 -14.76 6.30
CA ARG A 25 -1.06 -15.51 5.23
C ARG A 25 -1.49 -14.60 4.09
N ARG A 26 -1.93 -13.37 4.37
CA ARG A 26 -2.25 -12.37 3.35
C ARG A 26 -1.02 -11.94 2.56
N ALA A 27 0.12 -11.70 3.22
CA ALA A 27 1.37 -11.39 2.53
C ALA A 27 1.80 -12.52 1.56
N ILE A 28 1.62 -13.78 1.98
CA ILE A 28 1.86 -14.94 1.12
C ILE A 28 0.85 -14.98 -0.03
N ALA A 29 -0.44 -14.75 0.24
CA ALA A 29 -1.51 -14.74 -0.76
C ALA A 29 -1.28 -13.65 -1.82
N LEU A 30 -0.89 -12.44 -1.40
CA LEU A 30 -0.51 -11.33 -2.27
C LEU A 30 0.59 -11.77 -3.23
N ARG A 31 1.68 -12.35 -2.72
CA ARG A 31 2.78 -12.87 -3.55
C ARG A 31 2.30 -13.95 -4.52
N GLN A 32 1.58 -14.95 -4.03
CA GLN A 32 1.22 -16.12 -4.84
C GLN A 32 0.14 -15.82 -5.87
N HIS A 33 -0.75 -14.87 -5.60
CA HIS A 33 -1.88 -14.61 -6.46
C HIS A 33 -1.67 -13.40 -7.37
N TYR A 34 -1.12 -12.29 -6.87
CA TYR A 34 -1.07 -11.03 -7.61
C TYR A 34 0.34 -10.48 -7.90
N LEU A 35 1.19 -10.45 -6.88
CA LEU A 35 2.35 -9.56 -6.85
C LEU A 35 3.69 -10.27 -6.99
N GLY A 36 3.76 -11.60 -7.00
CA GLY A 36 5.02 -12.35 -7.16
C GLY A 36 5.38 -12.64 -8.62
N GLN A 37 6.64 -13.02 -8.87
CA GLN A 37 7.17 -13.35 -10.20
C GLN A 37 6.43 -14.50 -10.91
N ASN A 38 5.91 -15.46 -10.13
CA ASN A 38 5.12 -16.59 -10.64
C ASN A 38 3.70 -16.56 -10.06
N ALA A 39 3.16 -15.36 -9.87
CA ALA A 39 1.80 -15.21 -9.38
C ALA A 39 0.79 -15.76 -10.38
N THR A 40 -0.30 -16.36 -9.89
CA THR A 40 -1.31 -16.97 -10.78
C THR A 40 -2.10 -15.93 -11.59
N ASP A 41 -2.20 -14.69 -11.10
CA ASP A 41 -2.81 -13.55 -11.78
C ASP A 41 -1.87 -12.34 -11.74
N GLN A 42 -1.14 -12.12 -12.84
CA GLN A 42 -0.24 -10.96 -12.98
C GLN A 42 -0.87 -9.81 -13.77
N SER A 43 -2.20 -9.77 -13.92
CA SER A 43 -2.88 -8.74 -14.72
C SER A 43 -2.55 -7.32 -14.24
N LEU A 44 -2.46 -7.09 -12.92
CA LEU A 44 -2.10 -5.79 -12.35
C LEU A 44 -0.70 -5.33 -12.73
N LEU A 45 0.22 -6.28 -12.88
CA LEU A 45 1.61 -6.08 -13.28
C LEU A 45 1.80 -6.09 -14.80
N GLU A 46 0.76 -6.42 -15.57
CA GLU A 46 0.80 -6.48 -17.03
C GLU A 46 1.94 -7.36 -17.57
N GLY A 47 2.27 -8.44 -16.83
CA GLY A 47 3.38 -9.33 -17.15
C GLY A 47 4.78 -8.70 -16.99
N GLN A 48 4.90 -7.52 -16.37
CA GLN A 48 6.17 -6.83 -16.14
C GLN A 48 6.65 -6.97 -14.70
N ALA A 49 7.97 -7.05 -14.52
CA ALA A 49 8.56 -6.93 -13.20
C ALA A 49 8.37 -5.49 -12.66
N PRO A 50 7.97 -5.32 -11.38
CA PRO A 50 7.96 -4.00 -10.77
C PRO A 50 9.39 -3.45 -10.71
N ALA A 51 9.56 -2.15 -10.95
CA ALA A 51 10.88 -1.51 -10.90
C ALA A 51 11.35 -1.23 -9.46
N ALA A 52 10.40 -1.08 -8.52
CA ALA A 52 10.69 -0.85 -7.12
C ALA A 52 9.54 -1.31 -6.21
N ILE A 53 9.90 -1.64 -4.97
CA ILE A 53 8.99 -2.00 -3.89
C ILE A 53 9.28 -1.08 -2.71
N PHE A 54 8.23 -0.41 -2.21
CA PHE A 54 8.34 0.61 -1.17
C PHE A 54 7.55 0.23 0.09
N ALA A 55 8.11 0.60 1.25
CA ALA A 55 7.50 0.40 2.57
C ALA A 55 7.87 1.54 3.54
N ILE A 56 7.09 1.74 4.60
CA ILE A 56 7.26 2.82 5.60
C ILE A 56 7.47 2.33 7.03
N THR A 57 6.71 1.34 7.45
CA THR A 57 6.75 0.74 8.80
C THR A 57 7.18 -0.72 8.73
N LEU A 58 7.48 -1.30 9.89
CA LEU A 58 7.84 -2.71 10.00
C LEU A 58 6.75 -3.63 9.46
N HIS A 59 5.47 -3.33 9.68
CA HIS A 59 4.38 -4.15 9.13
C HIS A 59 4.30 -4.07 7.62
N THR A 60 4.50 -2.88 7.05
CA THR A 60 4.51 -2.72 5.60
C THR A 60 5.71 -3.43 4.98
N LEU A 61 6.86 -3.44 5.68
CA LEU A 61 8.05 -4.17 5.28
C LEU A 61 7.78 -5.68 5.31
N GLU A 62 7.20 -6.19 6.39
CA GLU A 62 6.87 -7.60 6.55
C GLU A 62 5.83 -8.05 5.51
N THR A 63 4.84 -7.20 5.21
CA THR A 63 3.84 -7.46 4.16
C THR A 63 4.51 -7.52 2.77
N ALA A 64 5.42 -6.59 2.49
CA ALA A 64 6.15 -6.52 1.22
C ALA A 64 7.19 -7.64 1.07
N GLY A 65 7.72 -8.18 2.16
CA GLY A 65 8.84 -9.13 2.20
C GLY A 65 8.67 -10.31 1.26
N GLN A 66 7.50 -10.96 1.28
CA GLN A 66 7.23 -12.12 0.42
C GLN A 66 7.24 -11.76 -1.08
N THR A 67 6.72 -10.58 -1.42
CA THR A 67 6.73 -10.06 -2.79
C THR A 67 8.16 -9.74 -3.23
N ALA A 68 8.93 -9.04 -2.38
CA ALA A 68 10.31 -8.66 -2.64
C ALA A 68 11.23 -9.86 -2.87
N VAL A 69 11.14 -10.87 -2.01
CA VAL A 69 11.86 -12.15 -2.18
C VAL A 69 11.50 -12.81 -3.50
N SER A 70 10.22 -12.79 -3.89
CA SER A 70 9.79 -13.41 -5.14
C SER A 70 10.37 -12.77 -6.40
N TRP A 71 10.74 -11.49 -6.35
CA TRP A 71 11.35 -10.77 -7.48
C TRP A 71 12.86 -10.58 -7.34
N ALA A 72 13.47 -11.05 -6.24
CA ALA A 72 14.84 -10.73 -5.86
C ALA A 72 15.13 -9.20 -5.86
N LEU A 73 14.13 -8.40 -5.45
CA LEU A 73 14.24 -6.95 -5.39
C LEU A 73 14.39 -6.48 -3.94
N PRO A 74 15.25 -5.48 -3.65
CA PRO A 74 15.29 -4.87 -2.34
C PRO A 74 14.03 -4.05 -2.08
N ILE A 75 13.63 -3.96 -0.82
CA ILE A 75 12.58 -3.03 -0.38
C ILE A 75 13.23 -1.69 -0.06
N LYS A 76 12.74 -0.62 -0.69
CA LYS A 76 13.10 0.75 -0.35
C LYS A 76 12.25 1.21 0.83
N THR A 77 12.91 1.40 1.98
CA THR A 77 12.26 1.80 3.22
C THR A 77 12.42 3.29 3.47
N TYR A 78 11.30 3.99 3.70
CA TYR A 78 11.30 5.33 4.28
C TYR A 78 10.98 5.19 5.76
N ALA A 79 11.91 4.57 6.49
CA ALA A 79 11.64 4.03 7.81
C ALA A 79 11.23 5.13 8.80
N ALA A 80 9.97 5.10 9.19
CA ALA A 80 9.48 5.83 10.35
C ALA A 80 9.53 4.85 11.53
N MET A 81 10.66 4.86 12.25
CA MET A 81 10.96 3.86 13.27
C MET A 81 10.08 4.06 14.52
N PRO A 82 9.63 2.98 15.17
CA PRO A 82 8.95 3.08 16.45
C PRO A 82 9.87 3.70 17.51
N GLY A 83 9.33 4.62 18.32
CA GLY A 83 10.03 5.14 19.50
C GLY A 83 10.05 4.14 20.66
N GLU A 84 10.59 4.53 21.81
CA GLU A 84 10.69 3.69 23.01
C GLU A 84 9.34 3.15 23.51
N ASN A 85 8.25 3.88 23.25
CA ASN A 85 6.88 3.45 23.55
C ASN A 85 6.30 2.47 22.51
N GLY A 86 7.12 2.01 21.56
CA GLY A 86 6.71 1.13 20.47
C GLY A 86 5.83 1.80 19.42
N MET A 87 5.65 3.12 19.45
CA MET A 87 4.87 3.88 18.49
C MET A 87 5.77 4.82 17.68
N THR A 88 5.63 4.77 16.36
CA THR A 88 6.25 5.77 15.48
C THR A 88 5.52 7.11 15.58
N LYS A 89 6.26 8.22 15.64
CA LYS A 89 5.64 9.55 15.66
C LYS A 89 4.94 9.85 14.33
N ILE A 90 3.77 10.47 14.40
CA ILE A 90 3.00 10.85 13.20
C ILE A 90 3.81 11.78 12.30
N SER A 91 4.57 12.72 12.87
CA SER A 91 5.44 13.63 12.11
C SER A 91 6.53 12.91 11.31
N GLU A 92 7.11 11.84 11.85
CA GLU A 92 8.09 11.02 11.15
C GLU A 92 7.45 10.27 9.98
N LYS A 93 6.25 9.70 10.19
CA LYS A 93 5.48 9.08 9.11
C LYS A 93 5.08 10.09 8.03
N ASN A 94 4.71 11.32 8.40
CA ASN A 94 4.39 12.38 7.43
C ASN A 94 5.61 12.72 6.57
N SER A 95 6.78 12.89 7.19
CA SER A 95 8.04 13.17 6.46
C SER A 95 8.45 12.00 5.57
N ALA A 96 8.36 10.77 6.06
CA ALA A 96 8.60 9.57 5.27
C ALA A 96 7.65 9.43 4.07
N THR A 97 6.36 9.74 4.26
CA THR A 97 5.35 9.70 3.18
C THR A 97 5.65 10.73 2.10
N ARG A 98 6.01 11.96 2.48
CA ARG A 98 6.42 12.99 1.53
C ARG A 98 7.68 12.60 0.76
N ALA A 99 8.68 12.06 1.46
CA ALA A 99 9.93 11.61 0.83
C ALA A 99 9.68 10.45 -0.16
N ALA A 100 8.82 9.50 0.20
CA ALA A 100 8.43 8.40 -0.67
C ALA A 100 7.70 8.88 -1.92
N ALA A 101 6.70 9.76 -1.77
CA ALA A 101 5.97 10.32 -2.91
C ALA A 101 6.90 11.12 -3.84
N ALA A 102 7.80 11.93 -3.27
CA ALA A 102 8.78 12.68 -4.05
C ALA A 102 9.75 11.78 -4.84
N ASP A 103 10.24 10.67 -4.25
CA ASP A 103 11.08 9.71 -4.99
C ASP A 103 10.28 8.96 -6.05
N VAL A 104 9.09 8.46 -5.71
CA VAL A 104 8.23 7.70 -6.64
C VAL A 104 7.92 8.52 -7.88
N LEU A 105 7.56 9.80 -7.70
CA LEU A 105 7.19 10.69 -8.79
C LEU A 105 8.43 11.27 -9.52
N GLY A 106 9.45 11.69 -8.77
CA GLY A 106 10.57 12.46 -9.32
C GLY A 106 11.78 11.65 -9.81
N ASN A 107 11.88 10.37 -9.50
CA ASN A 107 13.07 9.58 -9.83
C ASN A 107 12.97 8.94 -11.24
N PRO A 108 13.88 9.29 -12.18
CA PRO A 108 13.83 8.78 -13.54
C PRO A 108 13.94 7.25 -13.65
N ARG A 109 14.48 6.57 -12.62
CA ARG A 109 14.55 5.09 -12.60
C ARG A 109 13.18 4.41 -12.64
N TRP A 110 12.14 5.10 -12.19
CA TRP A 110 10.77 4.56 -12.14
C TRP A 110 9.93 4.99 -13.34
N HIS A 111 10.44 5.86 -14.21
CA HIS A 111 9.67 6.41 -15.32
C HIS A 111 9.21 5.33 -16.29
N ASP A 112 7.93 5.40 -16.68
CA ASP A 112 7.28 4.41 -17.54
C ASP A 112 7.27 2.97 -16.97
N ARG A 113 7.52 2.81 -15.66
CA ARG A 113 7.55 1.53 -14.95
C ARG A 113 6.39 1.37 -13.98
N ILE A 114 6.20 0.13 -13.53
CA ILE A 114 5.28 -0.20 -12.43
C ILE A 114 6.05 -0.19 -11.11
N VAL A 115 5.49 0.43 -10.08
CA VAL A 115 6.03 0.40 -8.71
C VAL A 115 5.00 -0.10 -7.72
N LEU A 116 5.46 -0.78 -6.67
CA LEU A 116 4.61 -1.30 -5.60
C LEU A 116 4.81 -0.48 -4.32
N MET A 117 3.73 -0.04 -3.69
CA MET A 117 3.77 0.69 -2.43
C MET A 117 2.93 -0.02 -1.37
N PHE A 118 3.59 -0.52 -0.33
CA PHE A 118 2.94 -1.11 0.85
C PHE A 118 2.94 -0.06 1.96
N TRP A 119 1.76 0.34 2.45
CA TRP A 119 1.66 1.55 3.27
C TRP A 119 0.76 1.44 4.51
N GLU A 120 0.83 2.45 5.37
CA GLU A 120 -0.09 2.62 6.50
C GLU A 120 -1.39 3.27 6.00
N HIS A 121 -2.54 2.68 6.29
CA HIS A 121 -3.83 3.13 5.76
C HIS A 121 -4.14 4.61 6.06
N HIS A 122 -3.82 5.09 7.28
CA HIS A 122 -3.97 6.50 7.63
C HIS A 122 -3.09 7.45 6.80
N HIS A 123 -1.96 6.97 6.30
CA HIS A 123 -1.07 7.73 5.41
C HIS A 123 -1.33 7.44 3.93
N ILE A 124 -2.22 6.50 3.59
CA ILE A 124 -2.78 6.39 2.25
C ILE A 124 -3.82 7.50 2.06
N ALA A 125 -4.86 7.51 2.90
CA ALA A 125 -5.95 8.50 2.84
C ALA A 125 -6.61 8.64 4.22
N SER A 126 -6.64 9.88 4.76
CA SER A 126 -7.23 10.16 6.07
C SER A 126 -7.61 11.65 6.20
N PRO A 127 -8.90 12.00 6.10
CA PRO A 127 -9.36 13.38 6.23
C PRO A 127 -8.99 13.98 7.60
N ARG A 128 -8.94 13.16 8.64
CA ARG A 128 -8.51 13.58 9.97
C ARG A 128 -7.05 14.01 9.97
N LEU A 129 -6.17 13.22 9.35
CA LEU A 129 -4.74 13.53 9.28
C LEU A 129 -4.49 14.76 8.40
N GLU A 130 -5.18 14.85 7.25
CA GLU A 130 -5.10 15.99 6.32
C GLU A 130 -5.52 17.30 7.00
N ARG A 131 -6.61 17.30 7.79
CA ARG A 131 -7.03 18.48 8.56
C ARG A 131 -6.03 18.86 9.66
N LEU A 132 -5.48 17.88 10.37
CA LEU A 132 -4.52 18.14 11.45
C LEU A 132 -3.22 18.77 10.93
N TYR A 133 -2.85 18.47 9.69
CA TYR A 133 -1.65 18.99 9.04
C TYR A 133 -1.99 19.85 7.81
N SER A 134 -3.02 20.70 7.89
CA SER A 134 -3.55 21.45 6.74
C SER A 134 -2.55 22.34 5.99
N ALA A 135 -1.46 22.75 6.64
CA ALA A 135 -0.37 23.51 6.01
C ALA A 135 0.54 22.67 5.09
N GLN A 136 0.38 21.35 5.06
CA GLN A 136 1.21 20.44 4.27
C GLN A 136 0.45 19.22 3.76
N LYS A 137 0.76 18.75 2.55
CA LYS A 137 0.26 17.46 2.05
C LYS A 137 0.95 16.31 2.82
N VAL A 138 0.18 15.38 3.38
CA VAL A 138 0.72 14.31 4.27
C VAL A 138 0.22 12.89 3.98
N THR A 139 -0.82 12.74 3.16
CA THR A 139 -1.33 11.44 2.70
C THR A 139 -0.89 11.18 1.27
N LEU A 140 -0.75 9.91 0.89
CA LEU A 140 -0.48 9.54 -0.51
C LEU A 140 -1.58 10.03 -1.43
N ARG A 141 -2.85 10.07 -0.99
CA ARG A 141 -3.95 10.67 -1.75
C ARG A 141 -3.65 12.10 -2.20
N GLN A 142 -3.20 12.96 -1.28
CA GLN A 142 -2.83 14.35 -1.59
C GLN A 142 -1.51 14.45 -2.37
N LEU A 143 -0.52 13.64 -2.00
CA LEU A 143 0.85 13.72 -2.52
C LEU A 143 1.00 13.14 -3.93
N LEU A 144 0.15 12.18 -4.30
CA LEU A 144 0.09 11.59 -5.63
C LEU A 144 -0.93 12.31 -6.54
N ASN A 145 -1.49 13.44 -6.08
CA ASN A 145 -2.49 14.25 -6.79
C ASN A 145 -3.77 13.49 -7.18
N LEU A 146 -4.19 12.53 -6.35
CA LEU A 146 -5.37 11.68 -6.65
C LEU A 146 -6.69 12.44 -6.48
N ASP A 147 -6.69 13.59 -5.84
CA ASP A 147 -7.84 14.47 -5.64
C ASP A 147 -8.41 15.05 -6.94
N GLN A 148 -7.66 14.96 -8.04
CA GLN A 148 -8.09 15.40 -9.37
C GLN A 148 -8.95 14.37 -10.10
N LEU A 149 -8.96 13.12 -9.62
CA LEU A 149 -9.68 12.01 -10.25
C LEU A 149 -11.01 11.73 -9.55
N GLU A 150 -12.03 11.41 -10.34
CA GLU A 150 -13.31 10.97 -9.80
C GLU A 150 -13.21 9.57 -9.17
N GLY A 151 -14.03 9.34 -8.13
CA GLY A 151 -14.14 8.02 -7.49
C GLY A 151 -13.01 7.66 -6.52
N VAL A 152 -12.03 8.55 -6.29
CA VAL A 152 -11.00 8.32 -5.27
C VAL A 152 -11.57 8.55 -3.87
N PRO A 153 -11.55 7.54 -2.97
CA PRO A 153 -12.05 7.72 -1.61
C PRO A 153 -11.22 8.71 -0.80
N GLU A 154 -11.87 9.57 -0.02
CA GLU A 154 -11.18 10.53 0.86
C GLU A 154 -10.47 9.87 2.05
N LYS A 155 -10.93 8.68 2.46
CA LYS A 155 -10.35 7.86 3.53
C LYS A 155 -10.11 6.44 3.05
N TRP A 156 -9.08 5.80 3.59
CA TRP A 156 -8.96 4.35 3.53
C TRP A 156 -9.82 3.73 4.63
N ASN A 157 -10.78 2.87 4.26
CA ASN A 157 -11.68 2.19 5.20
C ASN A 157 -10.99 1.01 5.90
N ASP A 158 -11.64 0.40 6.89
CA ASP A 158 -11.09 -0.74 7.64
C ASP A 158 -11.10 -2.06 6.81
N ASN A 159 -10.49 -2.04 5.64
CA ASN A 159 -10.36 -3.14 4.68
C ASN A 159 -8.88 -3.47 4.41
N TYR A 160 -8.49 -4.74 4.50
CA TYR A 160 -7.12 -5.24 4.25
C TYR A 160 -6.87 -5.71 2.81
N ASP A 161 -7.92 -5.73 1.98
CA ASP A 161 -8.06 -6.54 0.79
C ASP A 161 -8.34 -5.71 -0.46
N TYR A 162 -7.74 -4.54 -0.58
CA TYR A 162 -7.88 -3.69 -1.77
C TYR A 162 -6.53 -3.18 -2.28
N PHE A 163 -6.45 -3.05 -3.59
CA PHE A 163 -5.43 -2.24 -4.28
C PHE A 163 -6.06 -0.92 -4.72
N TRP A 164 -5.26 0.14 -4.65
CA TRP A 164 -5.45 1.35 -5.43
C TRP A 164 -4.45 1.29 -6.58
N ILE A 165 -4.95 1.22 -7.81
CA ILE A 165 -4.18 1.24 -9.04
C ILE A 165 -4.25 2.66 -9.59
N ILE A 166 -3.09 3.27 -9.75
CA ILE A 166 -2.95 4.66 -10.19
C ILE A 166 -2.08 4.65 -11.43
N ASP A 167 -2.64 5.04 -12.57
CA ASP A 167 -1.90 5.17 -13.82
C ASP A 167 -1.52 6.64 -14.06
N TYR A 168 -0.35 6.86 -14.66
CA TYR A 168 0.08 8.18 -15.16
C TYR A 168 0.29 8.11 -16.67
N ASP A 169 -0.03 9.19 -17.36
CA ASP A 169 0.38 9.36 -18.75
C ASP A 169 1.90 9.63 -18.79
N PRO A 170 2.69 8.92 -19.61
CA PRO A 170 4.11 9.23 -19.79
C PRO A 170 4.39 10.67 -20.24
N ASN A 171 3.42 11.33 -20.89
CA ASN A 171 3.53 12.69 -21.42
C ASN A 171 3.01 13.77 -20.46
N ASP A 172 2.20 13.41 -19.46
CA ASP A 172 1.75 14.32 -18.40
C ASP A 172 2.40 13.89 -17.08
N SER A 173 3.43 14.65 -16.69
CA SER A 173 4.25 14.26 -15.56
C SER A 173 3.68 14.67 -14.21
N GLU A 174 2.53 15.32 -14.07
CA GLU A 174 2.09 15.80 -12.75
C GLU A 174 0.74 15.26 -12.30
N ALA A 175 -0.15 14.90 -13.24
CA ALA A 175 -1.47 14.39 -12.95
C ALA A 175 -1.57 12.88 -13.21
N PRO A 176 -2.16 12.09 -12.30
CA PRO A 176 -2.55 10.72 -12.61
C PRO A 176 -3.65 10.73 -13.67
N SER A 177 -3.58 9.83 -14.64
CA SER A 177 -4.56 9.73 -15.73
C SER A 177 -5.73 8.81 -15.41
N ARG A 178 -5.55 7.88 -14.46
CA ARG A 178 -6.61 6.94 -14.05
C ARG A 178 -6.43 6.46 -12.62
N PHE A 179 -7.56 6.24 -11.96
CA PHE A 179 -7.65 5.55 -10.69
C PHE A 179 -8.57 4.34 -10.82
N GLN A 180 -8.18 3.22 -10.21
CA GLN A 180 -9.03 2.06 -10.04
C GLN A 180 -8.83 1.44 -8.66
N MET A 181 -9.92 1.23 -7.95
CA MET A 181 -9.93 0.43 -6.73
C MET A 181 -10.26 -1.03 -7.09
N VAL A 182 -9.36 -1.95 -6.75
CA VAL A 182 -9.49 -3.38 -7.09
C VAL A 182 -9.53 -4.20 -5.81
N LYS A 183 -10.60 -4.97 -5.61
CA LYS A 183 -10.70 -5.91 -4.50
C LYS A 183 -9.77 -7.11 -4.73
N GLN A 184 -9.08 -7.52 -3.69
CA GLN A 184 -8.27 -8.73 -3.64
C GLN A 184 -9.19 -9.91 -3.36
N VAL A 185 -9.28 -10.83 -4.32
CA VAL A 185 -10.07 -12.07 -4.18
C VAL A 185 -9.13 -13.24 -4.37
N TYR A 186 -9.00 -14.09 -3.36
CA TYR A 186 -8.02 -15.17 -3.39
C TYR A 186 -8.69 -16.54 -3.60
N PRO A 187 -8.11 -17.41 -4.45
CA PRO A 187 -8.53 -18.80 -4.54
C PRO A 187 -8.04 -19.59 -3.31
N SER A 188 -8.42 -20.87 -3.25
CA SER A 188 -7.83 -21.82 -2.31
C SER A 188 -6.29 -21.81 -2.44
N PRO A 189 -5.51 -21.83 -1.33
CA PRO A 189 -5.94 -22.06 0.06
C PRO A 189 -6.28 -20.78 0.85
N PHE A 190 -6.31 -19.61 0.21
CA PHE A 190 -6.47 -18.31 0.88
C PHE A 190 -7.89 -17.73 0.78
N ASN A 191 -8.83 -18.44 0.17
CA ASN A 191 -10.24 -18.03 0.03
C ASN A 191 -11.00 -17.85 1.36
N LYS A 192 -10.39 -18.21 2.49
CA LYS A 192 -10.92 -18.00 3.85
C LYS A 192 -10.24 -16.85 4.60
N LEU A 193 -9.35 -16.09 3.95
CA LEU A 193 -8.85 -14.86 4.57
C LEU A 193 -10.00 -13.88 4.81
N PRO A 194 -10.04 -13.18 5.95
CA PRO A 194 -11.08 -12.19 6.22
C PRO A 194 -11.15 -11.14 5.10
N HIS A 195 -12.36 -10.76 4.73
CA HIS A 195 -12.61 -9.76 3.70
C HIS A 195 -13.92 -9.03 4.02
N ASN A 196 -14.05 -7.81 3.52
CA ASN A 196 -15.25 -6.98 3.64
C ASN A 196 -15.40 -6.14 2.37
N GLU A 197 -16.63 -5.69 2.06
CA GLU A 197 -16.79 -4.70 1.00
C GLU A 197 -16.25 -3.35 1.44
N TRP A 198 -15.88 -2.51 0.49
CA TRP A 198 -15.35 -1.19 0.78
C TRP A 198 -16.38 -0.34 1.53
N GLY A 199 -16.04 0.08 2.75
CA GLY A 199 -16.94 0.87 3.60
C GLY A 199 -17.79 0.06 4.56
N GLU A 200 -17.76 -1.27 4.47
CA GLU A 200 -18.34 -2.16 5.46
C GLU A 200 -17.36 -2.45 6.60
N ASP A 201 -17.88 -2.78 7.77
CA ASP A 201 -17.06 -3.18 8.92
C ASP A 201 -16.33 -4.51 8.67
N LEU A 202 -15.24 -4.74 9.40
CA LEU A 202 -14.59 -6.05 9.44
C LEU A 202 -15.60 -7.12 9.93
N PRO A 203 -15.47 -8.37 9.45
CA PRO A 203 -16.33 -9.48 9.88
C PRO A 203 -16.41 -9.61 11.41
N LYS A 204 -17.59 -9.95 11.94
CA LYS A 204 -17.79 -10.04 13.40
C LYS A 204 -16.88 -11.09 14.06
N ASP A 205 -16.58 -12.16 13.34
CA ASP A 205 -15.70 -13.26 13.71
C ASP A 205 -14.21 -12.98 13.43
N TYR A 206 -13.85 -11.72 13.18
CA TYR A 206 -12.46 -11.32 12.96
C TYR A 206 -11.58 -11.71 14.16
N PRO A 207 -10.50 -12.49 13.95
CA PRO A 207 -9.76 -13.11 15.04
C PRO A 207 -9.15 -12.12 16.03
N SER A 208 -9.33 -12.39 17.32
CA SER A 208 -8.82 -11.57 18.43
C SER A 208 -7.29 -11.53 18.52
N THR A 209 -6.60 -12.46 17.86
CA THR A 209 -5.13 -12.50 17.76
C THR A 209 -4.56 -11.40 16.84
N CYS A 210 -5.42 -10.67 16.13
CA CYS A 210 -5.03 -9.56 15.27
C CYS A 210 -5.63 -8.27 15.83
N MET A 211 -4.83 -7.20 15.84
CA MET A 211 -5.32 -5.86 16.10
C MET A 211 -6.31 -5.49 14.99
N ARG A 212 -7.43 -4.89 15.38
CA ARG A 212 -8.39 -4.31 14.44
C ARG A 212 -7.82 -3.01 13.91
#